data_AF-A0A355V2Q4-F1
#
_entry.id   AF-A0A355V2Q4-F1
#
_cell.length_a   1.000
_cell.length_b   1.000
_cell.length_c   1.000
_cell.angle_alpha   90.00
_cell.angle_beta   90.00
_cell.angle_gamma   90.00
#
_symmetry.space_group_name_H-M   'P 1'
#
loop_
_entity.id
_entity.type
_entity.pdbx_description
1 polymer ?
#
loop_
_entity_poly.entity_id
_entity_poly.type
_entity_poly.pdbx_seq_one_letter_code
_entity_poly.pdbx_strand_id
1 'polypeptide(L)'
;MEWFYSLYGWQQALIATTFTWALTALGALPVFFCKSVGKGAFSFMMSSAAGIMLASTFFSLLLPALETGVNLAWLVLTSGFVLGGFLIIITDIISEK
;
A
#
# COMPACT_ATOMS: atom_id res chain seq x y z
N MET A 1 18.87 13.89 -12.97
CA MET A 1 17.68 14.03 -12.10
C MET A 1 16.68 15.04 -12.64
N GLU A 2 17.10 16.13 -13.29
CA GLU A 2 16.17 17.10 -13.91
C GLU A 2 15.20 16.51 -14.94
N TRP A 3 15.65 15.53 -15.74
CA TRP A 3 14.80 14.84 -16.70
C TRP A 3 13.53 14.27 -16.05
N PHE A 4 13.63 13.63 -14.89
CA PHE A 4 12.47 13.02 -14.22
C PHE A 4 11.52 14.05 -13.60
N TYR A 5 12.04 15.17 -13.10
CA TYR A 5 11.23 16.28 -12.57
C TYR A 5 10.59 17.16 -13.66
N SER A 6 11.08 17.08 -14.90
CA SER A 6 10.49 17.80 -16.05
C SER A 6 9.25 17.12 -16.64
N LEU A 7 8.98 15.87 -16.27
CA LEU A 7 7.83 15.09 -16.74
C LEU A 7 6.55 15.47 -15.98
N TYR A 8 5.40 15.35 -16.65
CA TYR A 8 4.11 15.57 -16.03
C TYR A 8 3.82 14.50 -14.95
N GLY A 9 3.12 14.89 -13.88
CA GLY A 9 2.87 14.01 -12.72
C GLY A 9 2.21 12.66 -13.07
N TRP A 10 1.39 12.60 -14.13
CA TRP A 10 0.81 11.35 -14.59
C TRP A 10 1.85 10.38 -15.18
N GLN A 11 2.90 10.90 -15.86
CA GLN A 11 3.98 10.07 -16.40
C GLN A 11 4.84 9.50 -15.28
N GLN A 12 5.12 10.30 -14.26
CA GLN A 12 5.83 9.85 -13.06
C GLN A 12 5.05 8.74 -12.34
N ALA A 13 3.74 8.93 -12.16
CA ALA A 13 2.86 7.93 -11.57
C ALA A 13 2.85 6.63 -12.39
N LEU A 14 2.79 6.72 -13.72
CA LEU A 14 2.76 5.55 -14.62
C LEU A 14 4.07 4.74 -14.57
N ILE A 15 5.22 5.43 -14.56
CA ILE A 15 6.52 4.77 -14.40
C ILE A 15 6.61 4.11 -13.03
N ALA A 16 6.19 4.80 -11.97
CA ALA A 16 6.21 4.26 -10.60
C ALA A 16 5.29 3.03 -10.45
N THR A 17 4.07 3.07 -10.99
CA THR A 17 3.12 1.94 -10.91
C THR A 17 3.54 0.76 -11.77
N THR A 18 4.09 1.00 -12.97
CA THR A 18 4.64 -0.08 -13.81
C THR A 18 5.81 -0.76 -13.10
N PHE A 19 6.65 0.02 -12.42
CA PHE A 19 7.76 -0.50 -11.64
C PHE A 19 7.26 -1.37 -10.46
N THR A 20 6.25 -0.92 -9.70
CA THR A 20 5.72 -1.73 -8.59
C THR A 20 5.08 -3.03 -9.08
N TRP A 21 4.36 -3.02 -10.20
CA TRP A 21 3.83 -4.25 -10.82
C TRP A 21 4.94 -5.18 -11.32
N ALA A 22 6.03 -4.64 -11.89
CA ALA A 22 7.17 -5.44 -12.29
C ALA A 22 7.82 -6.14 -11.09
N LEU A 23 7.92 -5.46 -9.94
CA LEU A 23 8.39 -6.08 -8.70
C LEU A 23 7.45 -7.18 -8.19
N THR A 24 6.12 -7.00 -8.30
CA THR A 24 5.15 -8.06 -7.97
C THR A 24 5.31 -9.27 -8.88
N ALA A 25 5.47 -9.06 -10.19
CA ALA A 25 5.72 -10.14 -11.14
C ALA A 25 7.04 -10.88 -10.85
N LEU A 26 8.09 -10.14 -10.50
CA LEU A 26 9.38 -10.70 -10.09
C LEU A 26 9.26 -11.51 -8.80
N GLY A 27 8.54 -11.00 -7.80
CA GLY A 27 8.27 -11.69 -6.53
C GLY A 27 7.45 -12.97 -6.69
N ALA A 28 6.69 -13.11 -7.78
CA ALA A 28 5.94 -14.32 -8.11
C ALA A 28 6.76 -15.39 -8.85
N LEU A 29 7.95 -15.06 -9.39
CA LEU A 29 8.83 -16.01 -10.08
C LEU A 29 9.15 -17.30 -9.30
N PRO A 30 9.33 -17.29 -7.96
CA PRO A 30 9.60 -18.50 -7.19
C PRO A 30 8.51 -19.57 -7.30
N VAL A 31 7.28 -19.21 -7.69
CA VAL A 31 6.16 -20.16 -7.89
C VAL A 31 6.48 -21.20 -8.97
N PHE A 32 7.32 -20.87 -9.97
CA PHE A 32 7.73 -21.83 -11.01
C PHE A 32 8.68 -22.92 -10.51
N PHE A 33 9.41 -22.67 -9.40
CA PHE A 33 10.38 -23.61 -8.84
C PHE A 33 9.90 -24.27 -7.54
N CYS A 34 9.14 -23.54 -6.71
CA CYS A 34 8.60 -24.02 -5.45
C CYS A 34 7.08 -24.26 -5.57
N LYS A 35 6.70 -25.51 -5.87
CA LYS A 35 5.28 -25.92 -6.02
C LYS A 35 4.52 -26.03 -4.68
N SER A 36 5.24 -26.15 -3.56
CA SER A 36 4.66 -26.23 -2.22
C SER A 36 5.43 -25.35 -1.25
N VAL A 37 4.73 -24.42 -0.61
CA VAL A 37 5.27 -23.54 0.42
C VAL A 37 4.74 -24.05 1.77
N GLY A 38 5.63 -24.25 2.75
CA GLY A 38 5.23 -24.67 4.08
C GLY A 38 4.33 -23.61 4.74
N LYS A 39 3.33 -24.05 5.52
CA LYS A 39 2.40 -23.14 6.21
C LYS A 39 3.11 -22.05 7.03
N GLY A 40 4.22 -22.38 7.68
CA GLY A 40 5.02 -21.41 8.45
C GLY A 40 5.65 -20.33 7.57
N ALA A 41 6.21 -20.70 6.41
CA ALA A 41 6.79 -19.74 5.47
C ALA A 41 5.71 -18.85 4.84
N PHE A 42 4.54 -19.41 4.48
CA PHE A 42 3.41 -18.64 3.98
C PHE A 42 2.89 -17.63 5.01
N SER A 43 2.72 -18.05 6.27
CA SER A 43 2.33 -17.14 7.35
C SER A 43 3.38 -16.05 7.61
N PHE A 44 4.67 -16.37 7.50
CA PHE A 44 5.76 -15.40 7.61
C PHE A 44 5.70 -14.36 6.48
N MET A 45 5.43 -14.78 5.24
CA MET A 45 5.28 -13.88 4.09
C MET A 45 4.09 -12.93 4.28
N MET A 46 2.91 -13.46 4.67
CA MET A 46 1.72 -12.64 4.91
C MET A 46 1.91 -11.66 6.07
N SER A 47 2.54 -12.10 7.16
CA SER A 47 2.85 -11.23 8.31
C SER A 47 3.85 -10.13 7.93
N SER A 48 4.88 -10.47 7.14
CA SER A 48 5.86 -9.48 6.64
C SER A 48 5.19 -8.43 5.75
N ALA A 49 4.31 -8.85 4.83
CA ALA A 49 3.56 -7.94 3.98
C ALA A 49 2.65 -7.00 4.79
N ALA A 50 1.91 -7.56 5.78
CA ALA A 50 1.08 -6.78 6.67
C ALA A 50 1.89 -5.74 7.46
N GLY A 51 3.05 -6.14 8.01
CA GLY A 51 3.94 -5.24 8.75
C GLY A 51 4.45 -4.06 7.91
N ILE A 52 4.92 -4.32 6.69
CA ILE A 52 5.39 -3.27 5.77
C ILE A 52 4.26 -2.29 5.44
N MET A 53 3.05 -2.80 5.20
CA MET A 53 1.89 -1.98 4.85
C MET A 53 1.46 -1.07 6.01
N LEU A 54 1.52 -1.56 7.25
CA LEU A 54 1.27 -0.75 8.46
C LEU A 54 2.32 0.35 8.63
N ALA A 55 3.61 0.02 8.49
CA ALA A 55 4.69 0.99 8.61
C ALA A 55 4.60 2.09 7.53
N SER A 56 4.34 1.72 6.28
CA SER A 56 4.13 2.67 5.18
C SER A 56 2.96 3.61 5.47
N THR A 57 1.85 3.09 5.98
CA THR A 57 0.67 3.89 6.31
C THR A 57 0.98 4.93 7.38
N PHE A 58 1.71 4.57 8.44
CA PHE A 58 2.04 5.52 9.50
C PHE A 58 3.08 6.57 9.05
N PHE A 59 4.23 6.13 8.55
CA PHE A 59 5.34 7.04 8.25
C PHE A 59 5.18 7.82 6.94
N SER A 60 4.55 7.23 5.92
CA SER A 60 4.44 7.86 4.59
C SER A 60 3.08 8.53 4.35
N LEU A 61 2.04 8.22 5.13
CA LEU A 61 0.72 8.84 4.97
C LEU A 61 0.29 9.62 6.21
N LEU A 62 0.13 8.98 7.37
CA LEU A 62 -0.45 9.63 8.55
C LEU A 62 0.45 10.74 9.13
N LEU A 63 1.74 10.47 9.28
CA LEU A 63 2.70 11.45 9.81
C LEU A 63 2.81 12.71 8.93
N PRO A 64 3.09 12.62 7.61
CA PRO A 64 3.15 13.80 6.75
C PRO A 64 1.80 14.50 6.61
N ALA A 65 0.67 13.78 6.71
CA ALA A 65 -0.65 14.39 6.71
C ALA A 65 -0.92 15.21 7.97
N LEU A 66 -0.41 14.80 9.14
CA LEU A 66 -0.47 15.59 10.37
C LEU A 66 0.39 16.85 10.28
N GLU A 67 1.59 16.76 9.71
CA GLU A 67 2.53 17.89 9.60
C GLU A 67 2.09 18.94 8.57
N THR A 68 1.44 18.51 7.49
CA THR A 68 1.00 19.40 6.40
C THR A 68 -0.37 20.04 6.68
N GLY A 69 -1.16 19.47 7.59
CA GLY A 69 -2.51 19.93 7.87
C GLY A 69 -2.55 21.20 8.74
N VAL A 70 -3.30 22.21 8.30
CA VAL A 70 -3.62 23.40 9.12
C VAL A 70 -4.79 23.06 10.07
N ASN A 71 -4.87 23.76 11.21
CA ASN A 71 -5.94 23.76 12.24
C ASN A 71 -7.09 22.72 12.04
N LEU A 72 -7.20 21.75 12.95
CA LEU A 72 -8.07 20.54 12.88
C LEU A 72 -7.57 19.36 12.02
N ALA A 73 -6.32 19.34 11.58
CA ALA A 73 -5.72 18.20 10.85
C ALA A 73 -5.97 16.83 11.48
N TRP A 74 -5.90 16.72 12.82
CA TRP A 74 -6.16 15.48 13.55
C TRP A 74 -7.61 14.97 13.37
N LEU A 75 -8.60 15.86 13.32
CA LEU A 75 -10.00 15.47 13.12
C LEU A 75 -10.27 15.01 11.69
N VAL A 76 -9.72 15.71 10.70
CA VAL A 76 -9.88 15.33 9.27
C VAL A 76 -9.15 14.01 8.99
N LEU A 77 -7.95 13.83 9.54
CA LEU A 77 -7.16 12.62 9.34
C LEU A 77 -7.80 11.38 9.98
N THR A 78 -8.25 11.51 11.24
CA THR A 78 -8.89 10.39 11.96
C THR A 78 -10.22 10.02 11.32
N SER A 79 -11.06 11.00 10.96
CA SER A 79 -12.33 10.74 10.27
C SER A 79 -12.12 10.10 8.89
N GLY A 80 -11.16 10.58 8.10
CA GLY A 80 -10.80 9.98 6.81
C GLY A 80 -10.28 8.55 6.94
N PHE A 81 -9.42 8.28 7.93
CA PHE A 81 -8.89 6.94 8.20
C PHE A 81 -10.00 5.96 8.63
N VAL A 82 -10.88 6.38 9.54
CA VAL A 82 -12.02 5.57 10.00
C VAL A 82 -13.01 5.31 8.86
N LEU A 83 -13.32 6.31 8.04
CA LEU A 83 -14.17 6.14 6.86
C LEU A 83 -13.57 5.16 5.85
N GLY A 84 -12.26 5.22 5.61
CA GLY A 84 -11.56 4.26 4.75
C GLY A 84 -11.65 2.83 5.27
N GLY A 85 -11.41 2.63 6.58
CA GLY A 85 -11.57 1.32 7.21
C GLY A 85 -13.01 0.80 7.14
N PHE A 86 -13.99 1.67 7.36
CA PHE A 86 -15.41 1.33 7.26
C PHE A 86 -15.80 0.91 5.83
N LEU A 87 -15.28 1.59 4.81
CA LEU A 87 -15.50 1.25 3.41
C LEU A 87 -14.96 -0.14 3.05
N ILE A 88 -13.79 -0.51 3.59
CA ILE A 88 -13.22 -1.86 3.40
C ILE A 88 -14.15 -2.91 4.01
N ILE A 89 -14.61 -2.70 5.25
CA ILE A 89 -15.52 -3.63 5.94
C ILE A 89 -16.83 -3.79 5.16
N ILE A 90 -17.41 -2.69 4.66
CA ILE A 90 -18.63 -2.75 3.84
C ILE A 90 -18.37 -3.58 2.56
N THR A 91 -17.26 -3.34 1.88
CA THR A 91 -16.92 -4.03 0.64
C THR A 91 -16.76 -5.54 0.88
N ASP A 92 -16.14 -5.92 1.99
CA ASP A 92 -15.96 -7.31 2.40
C ASP A 92 -17.32 -7.99 2.66
N ILE A 93 -18.20 -7.35 3.44
CA ILE A 93 -19.55 -7.86 3.73
C ILE A 93 -20.40 -8.01 2.45
N ILE A 94 -20.25 -7.10 1.49
CA ILE A 94 -20.97 -7.17 0.22
C ILE A 94 -20.43 -8.31 -0.66
N SER A 95 -19.12 -8.52 -0.68
CA SER A 95 -18.49 -9.52 -1.55
C SER A 95 -18.69 -10.97 -1.06
N GLU A 96 -19.01 -11.16 0.22
CA GLU A 96 -19.33 -12.48 0.80
C GLU A 96 -20.79 -12.91 0.58
N LYS A 97 -21.64 -12.03 0.03
CA LYS A 97 -23.04 -12.31 -0.36
C LYS A 97 -23.17 -12.79 -1.80
#